data_AF-A0A1B6CPI3-F1
#
_entry.id   AF-A0A1B6CPI3-F1
#
_cell.length_a   1.000
_cell.length_b   1.000
_cell.length_c   1.000
_cell.angle_alpha   90.00
_cell.angle_beta   90.00
_cell.angle_gamma   90.00
#
_symmetry.space_group_name_H-M   'P 1'
#
loop_
_entity.id
_entity.type
_entity.pdbx_description
1 polymer ?
#
loop_
_entity_poly.entity_id
_entity_poly.type
_entity_poly.pdbx_seq_one_letter_code
_entity_poly.pdbx_strand_id
1 'polypeptide(L)'
;MNLIPLSNILFVLLVGFNLTRGQFITPQSSVTILLGEIFKTNISLEYSLKNCSQVSFYAELDYITSVQKTGTYSYGNQLLCEIEILGKDLGRTTIWGQINDPSNNKSTSEAIIHVTVEQSYVLGWLSSVCGWTYFSVWVLALYPQIYDNWKRQSVIGFSFDFVTLNLVGYACYSIYNIGFYYVPSIVGDYYKRHPGATNPVQLNDVIFSIHGFFGTAYMVLQVFMYERGGQTMSKAGVILLSTLIIALGLILASALLHIIAWLDSLYYCSYIKLVVTVTKYIPQAFLNYTLKSTIGWSIGAVLCDTCGSVLSVLQMIVISYNRNDWVSIMGDPTKFGLGVLSLCFCVIFLNQHYVLYRHNK
;
A
#
# COMPACT_ATOMS: atom_id res chain seq x y z
N MET A 1 -14.45 -21.04 -28.12
CA MET A 1 -13.00 -21.24 -28.16
C MET A 1 -12.42 -20.18 -29.09
N ASN A 2 -12.21 -18.97 -28.58
CA ASN A 2 -11.61 -17.86 -29.31
C ASN A 2 -10.53 -17.27 -28.42
N LEU A 3 -9.29 -17.42 -28.89
CA LEU A 3 -8.06 -16.99 -28.25
C LEU A 3 -8.07 -15.47 -28.09
N ILE A 4 -7.64 -15.03 -26.90
CA ILE A 4 -7.31 -13.64 -26.58
C ILE A 4 -6.25 -13.18 -27.60
N PRO A 5 -6.44 -12.03 -28.30
CA PRO A 5 -5.49 -11.60 -29.30
C PRO A 5 -4.17 -11.18 -28.61
N LEU A 6 -3.08 -11.71 -29.12
CA LEU A 6 -1.69 -11.46 -28.73
C LEU A 6 -1.22 -10.01 -29.04
N SER A 7 -2.13 -9.03 -29.11
CA SER A 7 -1.84 -7.64 -29.48
C SER A 7 -1.41 -6.76 -28.30
N ASN A 8 -1.56 -7.22 -27.05
CA ASN A 8 -1.23 -6.45 -25.86
C ASN A 8 0.18 -6.73 -25.29
N ILE A 9 0.93 -7.67 -25.87
CA ILE A 9 2.32 -7.99 -25.49
C ILE A 9 3.33 -7.39 -26.48
N LEU A 10 2.86 -6.91 -27.64
CA LEU A 10 3.68 -6.23 -28.65
C LEU A 10 3.46 -4.71 -28.69
N PHE A 11 3.04 -4.09 -27.59
CA PHE A 11 2.90 -2.62 -27.50
C PHE A 11 4.14 -1.93 -26.88
N VAL A 12 5.21 -2.70 -26.61
CA VAL A 12 6.47 -2.20 -26.03
C VAL A 12 7.55 -1.94 -27.11
N LEU A 13 7.32 -2.27 -28.38
CA LEU A 13 8.34 -2.14 -29.44
C LEU A 13 7.90 -1.40 -30.72
N LEU A 14 6.73 -0.74 -30.73
CA LEU A 14 6.21 0.01 -31.90
C LEU A 14 5.68 1.41 -31.54
N VAL A 15 6.35 2.12 -30.64
CA VAL A 15 6.19 3.59 -30.47
C VAL A 15 7.44 4.33 -30.98
N GLY A 16 8.06 3.80 -32.03
CA GLY A 16 8.93 4.56 -32.90
C GLY A 16 8.08 5.26 -33.96
N PHE A 17 8.20 6.58 -34.06
CA PHE A 17 7.64 7.45 -35.11
C PHE A 17 6.16 7.84 -35.02
N ASN A 18 5.87 8.82 -34.15
CA ASN A 18 5.29 10.13 -34.49
C ASN A 18 4.78 10.82 -33.21
N LEU A 19 5.69 11.43 -32.44
CA LEU A 19 5.33 12.35 -31.34
C LEU A 19 5.73 13.77 -31.70
N THR A 20 4.79 14.53 -32.25
CA THR A 20 4.79 16.00 -32.21
C THR A 20 4.01 16.47 -30.98
N ARG A 21 4.44 16.04 -29.79
CA ARG A 21 3.94 16.53 -28.49
C ARG A 21 5.15 16.95 -27.66
N GLY A 22 5.22 18.21 -27.27
CA GLY A 22 6.23 18.66 -26.30
C GLY A 22 5.96 17.96 -24.98
N GLN A 23 6.93 17.20 -24.49
CA GLN A 23 6.89 16.57 -23.17
C GLN A 23 7.70 17.40 -22.18
N PHE A 24 7.17 17.56 -20.97
CA PHE A 24 7.94 18.13 -19.87
C PHE A 24 8.85 17.06 -19.27
N ILE A 25 10.14 17.35 -19.22
CA ILE A 25 11.15 16.52 -18.57
C ILE A 25 11.51 17.20 -17.25
N THR A 26 11.21 16.53 -16.14
CA THR A 26 11.55 16.99 -14.79
C THR A 26 12.67 16.15 -14.19
N PRO A 27 13.57 16.75 -13.39
CA PRO A 27 14.60 16.00 -12.67
C PRO A 27 14.00 15.06 -11.62
N GLN A 28 12.84 15.42 -11.07
CA GLN A 28 12.15 14.69 -10.00
C GLN A 28 10.64 14.71 -10.26
N SER A 29 10.00 13.54 -10.17
CA SER A 29 8.55 13.38 -10.31
C SER A 29 7.79 13.68 -9.01
N SER A 30 8.48 13.68 -7.86
CA SER A 30 7.92 14.03 -6.57
C SER A 30 8.92 14.82 -5.71
N VAL A 31 8.41 15.79 -4.96
CA VAL A 31 9.18 16.66 -4.07
C VAL A 31 8.45 16.78 -2.74
N THR A 32 9.20 16.77 -1.64
CA THR A 32 8.69 17.07 -0.30
C THR A 32 9.30 18.37 0.18
N ILE A 33 8.48 19.30 0.67
CA ILE A 33 8.90 20.62 1.16
C ILE A 33 8.27 20.90 2.53
N LEU A 34 8.88 21.78 3.33
CA LEU A 34 8.24 22.24 4.58
C LEU A 34 7.19 23.31 4.32
N LEU A 35 6.26 23.43 5.28
CA LEU A 35 5.37 24.57 5.39
C LEU A 35 6.18 25.88 5.43
N GLY A 36 5.94 26.77 4.47
CA GLY A 36 6.65 28.04 4.30
C GLY A 36 7.98 27.97 3.53
N GLU A 37 8.44 26.77 3.14
CA GLU A 37 9.66 26.61 2.36
C GLU A 37 9.45 26.91 0.87
N ILE A 38 10.46 27.50 0.25
CA ILE A 38 10.51 27.74 -1.21
C ILE A 38 11.50 26.75 -1.83
N PHE A 39 10.99 25.89 -2.70
CA PHE A 39 11.80 24.94 -3.47
C PHE A 39 11.96 25.43 -4.90
N LYS A 40 13.21 25.48 -5.37
CA LYS A 40 13.56 25.89 -6.74
C LYS A 40 13.88 24.68 -7.58
N THR A 41 13.31 24.61 -8.78
CA THR A 41 13.64 23.54 -9.72
C THR A 41 13.56 24.01 -11.17
N ASN A 42 14.33 23.33 -12.01
CA ASN A 42 14.38 23.57 -13.44
C ASN A 42 13.56 22.49 -14.15
N ILE A 43 12.63 22.92 -14.99
CA ILE A 43 11.83 22.05 -15.85
C ILE A 43 12.31 22.23 -17.28
N SER A 44 12.76 21.14 -17.89
CA SER A 44 13.12 21.14 -19.31
C SER A 44 11.92 20.76 -20.18
N LEU A 45 11.78 21.43 -21.32
CA LEU A 45 10.81 21.11 -22.35
C LEU A 45 11.55 20.73 -23.63
N GLU A 46 11.28 19.55 -24.16
CA GLU A 46 11.87 19.08 -25.43
C GLU A 46 11.08 19.68 -26.61
N TYR A 47 11.74 20.49 -27.46
CA TYR A 47 11.06 21.29 -28.48
C TYR A 47 11.00 20.62 -29.87
N SER A 48 9.80 20.67 -30.47
CA SER A 48 9.55 20.79 -31.92
C SER A 48 8.38 21.74 -32.19
N LEU A 49 8.28 22.84 -31.43
CA LEU A 49 7.21 23.83 -31.60
C LEU A 49 7.78 25.07 -32.29
N LYS A 50 7.39 25.26 -33.57
CA LYS A 50 7.89 26.34 -34.43
C LYS A 50 7.40 27.75 -34.09
N ASN A 51 6.49 27.92 -33.13
CA ASN A 51 5.92 29.21 -32.74
C ASN A 51 5.88 29.36 -31.21
N CYS A 52 6.25 30.55 -30.71
CA CYS A 52 6.22 30.93 -29.29
C CYS A 52 4.92 30.49 -28.61
N SER A 53 4.98 29.39 -27.89
CA SER A 53 3.89 28.86 -27.08
C SER A 53 4.06 29.39 -25.66
N GLN A 54 3.00 29.97 -25.06
CA GLN A 54 3.07 30.41 -23.67
C GLN A 54 3.03 29.16 -22.77
N VAL A 55 4.06 29.00 -21.94
CA VAL A 55 4.15 27.93 -20.93
C VAL A 55 3.80 28.51 -19.57
N SER A 56 2.74 28.00 -18.95
CA SER A 56 2.31 28.34 -17.59
C SER A 56 2.39 27.11 -16.68
N PHE A 57 2.61 27.36 -15.39
CA PHE A 57 2.61 26.33 -14.35
C PHE A 57 1.60 26.72 -13.29
N TYR A 58 0.79 25.76 -12.83
CA TYR A 58 -0.18 25.97 -11.77
C TYR A 58 -0.26 24.74 -10.87
N ALA A 59 -0.56 24.97 -9.59
CA ALA A 59 -0.89 23.91 -8.65
C ALA A 59 -2.37 23.52 -8.80
N GLU A 60 -2.68 22.23 -8.75
CA GLU A 60 -4.06 21.73 -8.74
C GLU A 60 -4.83 22.20 -7.50
N LEU A 61 -4.13 22.33 -6.37
CA LEU A 61 -4.64 22.83 -5.09
C LEU A 61 -3.75 24.00 -4.66
N ASP A 62 -4.16 25.21 -5.04
CA ASP A 62 -3.44 26.48 -4.88
C ASP A 62 -3.31 26.96 -3.42
N TYR A 63 -4.16 26.44 -2.55
CA TYR A 63 -4.10 26.62 -1.10
C TYR A 63 -2.98 25.78 -0.46
N ILE A 64 -2.60 24.63 -1.03
CA ILE A 64 -1.50 23.79 -0.53
C ILE A 64 -0.16 24.33 -1.01
N THR A 65 -0.03 24.64 -2.31
CA THR A 65 1.20 25.22 -2.87
C THR A 65 0.91 26.30 -3.90
N SER A 66 1.85 27.22 -4.09
CA SER A 66 1.85 28.11 -5.25
C SER A 66 3.13 27.99 -6.05
N VAL A 67 2.99 28.08 -7.36
CA VAL A 67 4.10 28.06 -8.30
C VAL A 67 4.29 29.45 -8.89
N GLN A 68 5.51 29.95 -8.84
CA GLN A 68 5.93 31.18 -9.49
C GLN A 68 7.01 30.85 -10.51
N LYS A 69 6.83 31.33 -11.74
CA LYS A 69 7.85 31.20 -12.78
C LYS A 69 8.85 32.33 -12.62
N THR A 70 10.11 31.98 -12.37
CA THR A 70 11.17 32.96 -12.08
C THR A 70 12.06 33.23 -13.29
N GLY A 71 12.20 32.25 -14.20
CA GLY A 71 13.10 32.38 -15.35
C GLY A 71 12.70 31.49 -16.53
N THR A 72 13.15 31.86 -17.72
CA THR A 72 13.14 30.99 -18.90
C THR A 72 14.44 31.15 -19.66
N TYR A 73 15.12 30.03 -19.88
CA TYR A 73 16.39 29.95 -20.56
C TYR A 73 16.24 29.02 -21.76
N SER A 74 16.85 29.37 -22.89
CA SER A 74 16.90 28.48 -24.06
C SER A 74 18.29 27.86 -24.13
N TYR A 75 18.36 26.53 -24.19
CA TYR A 75 19.60 25.78 -24.31
C TYR A 75 19.50 24.76 -25.45
N GLY A 76 20.07 25.10 -26.61
CA GLY A 76 19.95 24.27 -27.82
C GLY A 76 18.50 24.14 -28.29
N ASN A 77 18.02 22.90 -28.45
CA ASN A 77 16.61 22.58 -28.77
C ASN A 77 15.74 22.37 -27.52
N GLN A 78 16.16 22.83 -26.35
CA GLN A 78 15.40 22.69 -25.10
C GLN A 78 15.11 24.03 -24.46
N LEU A 79 13.90 24.18 -23.94
CA LEU A 79 13.49 25.33 -23.13
C LEU A 79 13.55 24.93 -21.65
N LEU A 80 14.39 25.61 -20.88
CA LEU A 80 14.50 25.45 -19.42
C LEU A 80 13.67 26.53 -18.74
N CYS A 81 12.66 26.12 -18.00
CA CYS A 81 11.88 27.00 -17.14
C CYS A 81 12.31 26.82 -15.69
N GLU A 82 12.74 27.89 -15.04
CA GLU A 82 12.96 27.89 -13.59
C GLU A 82 11.65 28.25 -12.89
N ILE A 83 11.28 27.43 -11.91
CA ILE A 83 10.10 27.62 -11.10
C ILE A 83 10.44 27.60 -9.61
N GLU A 84 9.74 28.45 -8.85
CA GLU A 84 9.72 28.50 -7.40
C GLU A 84 8.39 27.94 -6.90
N ILE A 85 8.46 26.96 -6.02
CA ILE A 85 7.31 26.29 -5.40
C ILE A 85 7.31 26.65 -3.91
N LEU A 86 6.28 27.36 -3.47
CA LEU A 86 6.08 27.73 -2.06
C LEU A 86 5.05 26.79 -1.41
N GLY A 87 5.43 26.17 -0.29
CA GLY A 87 4.50 25.41 0.57
C GLY A 87 3.66 26.34 1.42
N LYS A 88 2.33 26.36 1.22
CA LYS A 88 1.40 27.25 1.94
C LYS A 88 0.59 26.55 3.03
N ASP A 89 0.16 25.32 2.77
CA ASP A 89 -0.61 24.51 3.71
C ASP A 89 -0.19 23.03 3.58
N LEU A 90 -0.48 22.24 4.61
CA LEU A 90 -0.11 20.83 4.68
C LEU A 90 -0.94 19.98 3.71
N GLY A 91 -0.32 18.94 3.15
CA GLY A 91 -0.99 17.98 2.27
C GLY A 91 -0.24 17.77 0.96
N ARG A 92 -0.92 17.22 -0.04
CA ARG A 92 -0.32 16.91 -1.34
C ARG A 92 -1.07 17.55 -2.50
N THR A 93 -0.32 18.06 -3.47
CA THR A 93 -0.90 18.58 -4.71
C THR A 93 0.00 18.27 -5.91
N THR A 94 -0.57 18.34 -7.11
CA THR A 94 0.16 18.15 -8.36
C THR A 94 0.34 19.50 -9.04
N ILE A 95 1.57 19.77 -9.48
CA ILE A 95 1.87 20.90 -10.36
C ILE A 95 1.67 20.43 -11.79
N TRP A 96 0.85 21.19 -12.51
CA TRP A 96 0.58 21.00 -13.92
C TRP A 96 1.33 22.07 -14.72
N GLY A 97 1.89 21.67 -15.85
CA GLY A 97 2.34 22.61 -16.86
C GLY A 97 1.42 22.58 -18.05
N GLN A 98 1.07 23.76 -18.51
CA GLN A 98 0.17 23.97 -19.63
C GLN A 98 0.93 24.66 -20.74
N ILE A 99 0.85 24.07 -21.93
CA ILE A 99 1.37 24.64 -23.16
C ILE A 99 0.18 25.19 -23.94
N ASN A 100 0.14 26.50 -24.10
CA ASN A 100 -0.84 27.18 -24.94
C ASN A 100 -0.25 27.42 -26.33
N ASP A 101 -0.79 26.72 -27.32
CA ASP A 101 -0.48 26.98 -28.74
C ASP A 101 -1.50 28.00 -29.30
N PRO A 102 -1.09 29.25 -29.54
CA PRO A 102 -1.99 30.29 -30.06
C PRO A 102 -2.48 30.01 -31.48
N SER A 103 -1.86 29.07 -32.20
CA SER A 103 -2.25 28.74 -33.59
C SER A 103 -3.41 27.75 -33.70
N ASN A 104 -3.72 26.98 -32.64
CA ASN A 104 -4.63 25.85 -32.74
C ASN A 104 -5.70 25.78 -31.63
N ASN A 105 -5.78 26.77 -30.73
CA ASN A 105 -6.70 26.82 -29.58
C ASN A 105 -6.74 25.53 -28.73
N LYS A 106 -5.67 24.74 -28.74
CA LYS A 106 -5.53 23.51 -27.96
C LYS A 106 -4.50 23.75 -26.87
N SER A 107 -4.94 23.65 -25.62
CA SER A 107 -4.07 23.59 -24.45
C SER A 107 -3.75 22.13 -24.14
N THR A 108 -2.47 21.79 -24.06
CA THR A 108 -2.04 20.49 -23.53
C THR A 108 -1.52 20.71 -22.12
N SER A 109 -2.14 20.07 -21.14
CA SER A 109 -1.69 20.06 -19.75
C SER A 109 -1.09 18.70 -19.41
N GLU A 110 0.11 18.71 -18.86
CA GLU A 110 0.80 17.51 -18.38
C GLU A 110 1.09 17.66 -16.88
N ALA A 111 0.97 16.56 -16.13
CA ALA A 111 1.35 16.54 -14.72
C ALA A 111 2.89 16.49 -14.64
N ILE A 112 3.48 17.41 -13.88
CA ILE A 112 4.92 17.69 -13.93
C ILE A 112 5.61 17.22 -12.66
N ILE A 113 5.14 17.68 -11.50
CA ILE A 113 5.72 17.37 -10.19
C ILE A 113 4.60 17.14 -9.19
N HIS A 114 4.68 16.08 -8.39
CA HIS A 114 3.86 15.91 -7.20
C HIS A 114 4.55 16.54 -5.99
N VAL A 115 3.92 17.52 -5.35
CA VAL A 115 4.45 18.22 -4.19
C VAL A 115 3.71 17.76 -2.94
N THR A 116 4.47 17.36 -1.92
CA THR A 116 3.95 17.08 -0.57
C THR A 116 4.52 18.12 0.38
N VAL A 117 3.64 18.85 1.07
CA VAL A 117 4.00 19.84 2.08
C VAL A 117 3.86 19.19 3.46
N GLU A 118 4.96 19.16 4.20
CA GLU A 118 5.03 18.56 5.54
C GLU A 118 5.31 19.62 6.61
N GLN A 119 4.89 19.35 7.85
CA GLN A 119 5.15 20.23 8.97
C GLN A 119 6.62 20.14 9.45
N SER A 120 7.21 18.93 9.43
CA SER A 120 8.55 18.67 9.94
C SER A 120 9.23 17.48 9.26
N TYR A 121 10.45 17.70 8.79
CA TYR A 121 11.31 16.61 8.28
C TYR A 121 11.63 15.57 9.35
N VAL A 122 11.74 15.97 10.62
CA VAL A 122 12.03 15.04 11.73
C VAL A 122 10.89 14.04 11.91
N LEU A 123 9.64 14.49 11.79
CA LEU A 123 8.47 13.61 11.83
C LEU A 123 8.40 12.70 10.61
N GLY A 124 8.78 13.20 9.42
CA GLY A 124 8.95 12.40 8.22
C GLY A 124 9.94 11.24 8.42
N TRP A 125 11.15 11.56 8.93
CA TRP A 125 12.17 10.57 9.27
C TRP A 125 11.70 9.56 10.32
N LEU A 126 11.04 10.03 11.39
CA LEU A 126 10.49 9.17 12.44
C LEU A 126 9.49 8.17 11.85
N SER A 127 8.55 8.64 11.01
CA SER A 127 7.59 7.80 10.32
C SER A 127 8.28 6.74 9.45
N SER A 128 9.31 7.12 8.68
CA SER A 128 10.07 6.19 7.84
C SER A 128 10.79 5.12 8.67
N VAL A 129 11.42 5.51 9.79
CA VAL A 129 12.10 4.58 10.69
C VAL A 129 11.10 3.61 11.33
N CYS A 130 9.96 4.10 11.82
CA CYS A 130 8.87 3.26 12.31
C CYS A 130 8.41 2.27 11.23
N GLY A 131 8.32 2.71 9.98
CA GLY A 131 7.88 1.91 8.84
C GLY A 131 8.76 0.76 8.48
N TRP A 132 10.05 1.02 8.35
CA TRP A 132 11.01 -0.04 8.10
C TRP A 132 11.16 -0.97 9.29
N THR A 133 11.06 -0.44 10.52
CA THR A 133 11.18 -1.25 11.73
C THR A 133 9.99 -2.20 11.89
N TYR A 134 8.74 -1.72 11.79
CA TYR A 134 7.60 -2.64 11.90
C TYR A 134 7.60 -3.66 10.77
N PHE A 135 7.99 -3.24 9.55
CA PHE A 135 8.09 -4.14 8.40
C PHE A 135 9.05 -5.29 8.72
N SER A 136 10.26 -4.98 9.17
CA SER A 136 11.26 -5.97 9.52
C SER A 136 10.78 -6.90 10.63
N VAL A 137 10.17 -6.34 11.69
CA VAL A 137 9.67 -7.13 12.82
C VAL A 137 8.53 -8.07 12.40
N TRP A 138 7.58 -7.60 11.60
CA TRP A 138 6.48 -8.43 11.10
C TRP A 138 6.93 -9.50 10.11
N VAL A 139 7.91 -9.20 9.25
CA VAL A 139 8.54 -10.21 8.40
C VAL A 139 9.21 -11.29 9.26
N LEU A 140 10.00 -10.88 10.26
CA LEU A 140 10.66 -11.80 11.18
C LEU A 140 9.66 -12.64 11.99
N ALA A 141 8.48 -12.12 12.31
CA ALA A 141 7.44 -12.82 13.05
C ALA A 141 6.90 -14.08 12.34
N LEU A 142 7.05 -14.20 11.02
CA LEU A 142 6.58 -15.36 10.26
C LEU A 142 7.47 -16.59 10.45
N TYR A 143 8.77 -16.38 10.66
CA TYR A 143 9.76 -17.46 10.67
C TYR A 143 9.71 -18.37 11.89
N PRO A 144 9.46 -17.90 13.12
CA PRO A 144 9.37 -18.76 14.29
C PRO A 144 8.39 -19.92 14.11
N GLN A 145 7.17 -19.66 13.63
CA GLN A 145 6.19 -20.73 13.41
C GLN A 145 6.61 -21.67 12.27
N ILE A 146 7.18 -21.14 11.18
CA ILE A 146 7.73 -21.96 10.08
C ILE A 146 8.81 -22.90 10.62
N TYR A 147 9.72 -22.37 11.44
CA TYR A 147 10.81 -23.09 12.06
C TYR A 147 10.31 -24.13 13.05
N ASP A 148 9.34 -23.81 13.90
CA ASP A 148 8.78 -24.74 14.88
C ASP A 148 8.10 -25.92 14.20
N ASN A 149 7.32 -25.66 13.14
CA ASN A 149 6.70 -26.70 12.31
C ASN A 149 7.76 -27.61 11.68
N TRP A 150 8.82 -27.02 11.11
CA TRP A 150 9.93 -27.78 10.50
C TRP A 150 10.72 -28.57 11.55
N LYS A 151 11.07 -27.97 12.69
CA LYS A 151 11.85 -28.64 13.73
C LYS A 151 11.10 -29.82 14.35
N ARG A 152 9.79 -29.65 14.58
CA ARG A 152 8.93 -30.69 15.18
C ARG A 152 8.45 -31.71 14.15
N GLN A 153 8.55 -31.41 12.86
CA GLN A 153 7.92 -32.18 11.77
C GLN A 153 6.43 -32.44 12.05
N SER A 154 5.77 -31.49 12.73
CA SER A 154 4.40 -31.60 13.21
C SER A 154 3.77 -30.22 13.27
N VAL A 155 2.50 -30.14 12.87
CA VAL A 155 1.67 -28.94 12.96
C VAL A 155 0.64 -29.05 14.08
N ILE A 156 0.80 -29.99 15.01
CA ILE A 156 -0.07 -30.14 16.16
C ILE A 156 0.06 -28.91 17.07
N GLY A 157 -1.08 -28.29 17.38
CA GLY A 157 -1.19 -27.03 18.14
C GLY A 157 -1.30 -25.76 17.27
N PHE A 158 -1.14 -25.90 15.94
CA PHE A 158 -1.28 -24.78 14.99
C PHE A 158 -2.66 -24.83 14.30
N SER A 159 -3.43 -23.75 14.40
CA SER A 159 -4.78 -23.71 13.84
C SER A 159 -4.77 -23.68 12.29
N PHE A 160 -5.47 -24.64 11.68
CA PHE A 160 -5.62 -24.68 10.21
C PHE A 160 -6.55 -23.60 9.70
N ASP A 161 -7.54 -23.19 10.50
CA ASP A 161 -8.37 -22.02 10.22
C ASP A 161 -7.50 -20.75 10.17
N PHE A 162 -6.59 -20.59 11.13
CA PHE A 162 -5.69 -19.43 11.17
C PHE A 162 -4.83 -19.32 9.91
N VAL A 163 -4.16 -20.40 9.49
CA VAL A 163 -3.21 -20.35 8.37
C VAL A 163 -3.90 -20.20 7.01
N THR A 164 -5.03 -20.89 6.80
CA THR A 164 -5.75 -20.84 5.52
C THR A 164 -6.46 -19.51 5.32
N LEU A 165 -7.06 -18.93 6.38
CA LEU A 165 -7.63 -17.59 6.32
C LEU A 165 -6.51 -16.55 6.08
N ASN A 166 -5.36 -16.68 6.76
CA ASN A 166 -4.22 -15.79 6.53
C ASN A 166 -3.74 -15.80 5.08
N LEU A 167 -3.70 -16.97 4.43
CA LEU A 167 -3.28 -17.08 3.03
C LEU A 167 -4.17 -16.22 2.11
N VAL A 168 -5.49 -16.33 2.25
CA VAL A 168 -6.44 -15.50 1.49
C VAL A 168 -6.31 -14.02 1.85
N GLY A 169 -6.14 -13.71 3.14
CA GLY A 169 -5.92 -12.34 3.58
C GLY A 169 -4.68 -11.72 2.95
N TYR A 170 -3.53 -12.40 3.00
CA TYR A 170 -2.30 -11.90 2.39
C TYR A 170 -2.36 -11.83 0.86
N ALA A 171 -3.10 -12.73 0.20
CA ALA A 171 -3.36 -12.63 -1.23
C ALA A 171 -4.13 -11.33 -1.55
N CYS A 172 -5.24 -11.07 -0.84
CA CYS A 172 -6.04 -9.85 -1.02
C CYS A 172 -5.22 -8.59 -0.72
N TYR A 173 -4.40 -8.62 0.35
CA TYR A 173 -3.58 -7.48 0.73
C TYR A 173 -2.43 -7.23 -0.27
N SER A 174 -1.88 -8.29 -0.87
CA SER A 174 -0.89 -8.15 -1.94
C SER A 174 -1.51 -7.53 -3.19
N ILE A 175 -2.69 -8.00 -3.60
CA ILE A 175 -3.45 -7.43 -4.73
C ILE A 175 -3.72 -5.94 -4.48
N TYR A 176 -4.19 -5.61 -3.27
CA TYR A 176 -4.41 -4.23 -2.84
C TYR A 176 -3.14 -3.38 -2.96
N ASN A 177 -2.07 -3.75 -2.27
CA ASN A 177 -0.85 -2.94 -2.22
C ASN A 177 -0.16 -2.82 -3.59
N ILE A 178 -0.10 -3.91 -4.37
CA ILE A 178 0.48 -3.88 -5.72
C ILE A 178 -0.34 -2.97 -6.64
N GLY A 179 -1.67 -3.13 -6.63
CA GLY A 179 -2.57 -2.33 -7.45
C GLY A 179 -2.49 -0.84 -7.11
N PHE A 180 -2.53 -0.51 -5.82
CA PHE A 180 -2.48 0.87 -5.35
C PHE A 180 -1.10 1.53 -5.49
N TYR A 181 -0.02 0.75 -5.48
CA TYR A 181 1.33 1.31 -5.59
C TYR A 181 1.80 1.43 -7.05
N TYR A 182 1.55 0.41 -7.88
CA TYR A 182 2.15 0.34 -9.22
C TYR A 182 1.22 0.75 -10.37
N VAL A 183 -0.10 0.84 -10.17
CA VAL A 183 -1.04 1.13 -11.27
C VAL A 183 -1.40 2.61 -11.30
N PRO A 184 -0.90 3.42 -12.27
CA PRO A 184 -1.08 4.87 -12.25
C PRO A 184 -2.54 5.31 -12.41
N SER A 185 -3.35 4.55 -13.15
CA SER A 185 -4.78 4.85 -13.32
C SER A 185 -5.56 4.73 -12.01
N ILE A 186 -5.27 3.72 -11.19
CA ILE A 186 -5.89 3.51 -9.88
C ILE A 186 -5.49 4.63 -8.92
N VAL A 187 -4.20 4.96 -8.90
CA VAL A 187 -3.64 6.06 -8.10
C VAL A 187 -4.28 7.39 -8.51
N GLY A 188 -4.44 7.63 -9.81
CA GLY A 188 -5.11 8.81 -10.34
C GLY A 188 -6.57 8.91 -9.91
N ASP A 189 -7.32 7.80 -9.97
CA ASP A 189 -8.72 7.75 -9.52
C ASP A 189 -8.85 7.95 -8.01
N TYR A 190 -7.88 7.48 -7.23
CA TYR A 190 -7.82 7.74 -5.79
C TYR A 190 -7.67 9.24 -5.50
N TYR A 191 -6.71 9.92 -6.14
CA TYR A 191 -6.50 11.35 -5.89
C TYR A 191 -7.66 12.23 -6.36
N LYS A 192 -8.38 11.81 -7.41
CA LYS A 192 -9.64 12.48 -7.79
C LYS A 192 -10.71 12.40 -6.70
N ARG A 193 -10.79 11.26 -6.00
CA ARG A 193 -11.76 11.04 -4.91
C ARG A 193 -11.32 11.65 -3.58
N HIS A 194 -10.01 11.80 -3.38
CA HIS A 194 -9.42 12.33 -2.16
C HIS A 194 -8.40 13.45 -2.50
N PRO A 195 -8.87 14.65 -2.89
CA PRO A 195 -7.99 15.79 -3.15
C PRO A 195 -7.17 16.12 -1.90
N GLY A 196 -5.87 16.36 -2.06
CA GLY A 196 -4.98 16.65 -0.93
C GLY A 196 -4.35 15.43 -0.26
N ALA A 197 -4.90 14.23 -0.51
CA ALA A 197 -4.44 13.00 0.16
C ALA A 197 -3.11 12.48 -0.39
N THR A 198 -2.37 11.82 0.48
CA THR A 198 -1.15 11.09 0.11
C THR A 198 -1.44 9.63 -0.20
N ASN A 199 -0.55 8.98 -0.96
CA ASN A 199 -0.70 7.54 -1.19
C ASN A 199 -0.65 6.81 0.16
N PRO A 200 -1.71 6.08 0.56
CA PRO A 200 -1.73 5.34 1.81
C PRO A 200 -0.77 4.14 1.81
N VAL A 201 -0.38 3.65 0.62
CA VAL A 201 0.48 2.47 0.45
C VAL A 201 1.93 2.89 0.18
N GLN A 202 2.86 2.32 0.96
CA GLN A 202 4.30 2.50 0.78
C GLN A 202 4.96 1.21 0.28
N LEU A 203 6.18 1.30 -0.23
CA LEU A 203 6.91 0.15 -0.81
C LEU A 203 7.10 -0.99 0.21
N ASN A 204 7.37 -0.65 1.47
CA ASN A 204 7.50 -1.64 2.55
C ASN A 204 6.19 -2.42 2.78
N ASP A 205 5.02 -1.81 2.56
CA ASP A 205 3.73 -2.50 2.66
C ASP A 205 3.54 -3.51 1.51
N VAL A 206 3.99 -3.16 0.31
CA VAL A 206 3.99 -4.06 -0.85
C VAL A 206 4.86 -5.29 -0.56
N ILE A 207 6.12 -5.07 -0.15
CA ILE A 207 7.05 -6.16 0.15
C ILE A 207 6.54 -7.02 1.30
N PHE A 208 6.01 -6.39 2.36
CA PHE A 208 5.40 -7.08 3.51
C PHE A 208 4.30 -8.04 3.08
N SER A 209 3.34 -7.55 2.30
CA SER A 209 2.15 -8.32 1.93
C SER A 209 2.50 -9.53 1.05
N ILE A 210 3.40 -9.33 0.07
CA ILE A 210 3.90 -10.41 -0.81
C ILE A 210 4.67 -11.45 0.01
N HIS A 211 5.57 -11.00 0.89
CA HIS A 211 6.34 -11.91 1.73
C HIS A 211 5.44 -12.72 2.68
N GLY A 212 4.45 -12.07 3.29
CA GLY A 212 3.43 -12.73 4.10
C GLY A 212 2.62 -13.76 3.32
N PHE A 213 2.29 -13.49 2.05
CA PHE A 213 1.61 -14.46 1.18
C PHE A 213 2.46 -15.72 0.97
N PHE A 214 3.73 -15.57 0.59
CA PHE A 214 4.60 -16.74 0.39
C PHE A 214 4.91 -17.49 1.68
N GLY A 215 5.15 -16.78 2.79
CA GLY A 215 5.38 -17.39 4.10
C GLY A 215 4.18 -18.20 4.58
N THR A 216 2.96 -17.67 4.40
CA THR A 216 1.74 -18.39 4.77
C THR A 216 1.40 -19.51 3.81
N ALA A 217 1.66 -19.36 2.50
CA ALA A 217 1.56 -20.45 1.54
C ALA A 217 2.51 -21.61 1.91
N TYR A 218 3.72 -21.29 2.34
CA TYR A 218 4.68 -22.28 2.82
C TYR A 218 4.19 -22.99 4.08
N MET A 219 3.61 -22.28 5.05
CA MET A 219 2.98 -22.91 6.21
C MET A 219 1.79 -23.80 5.83
N VAL A 220 0.99 -23.42 4.83
CA VAL A 220 -0.08 -24.29 4.29
C VAL A 220 0.52 -25.57 3.69
N LEU A 221 1.65 -25.49 2.97
CA LEU A 221 2.36 -26.67 2.50
C LEU A 221 2.83 -27.56 3.67
N GLN A 222 3.34 -26.96 4.76
CA GLN A 222 3.70 -27.72 5.97
C GLN A 222 2.51 -28.45 6.57
N VAL A 223 1.30 -27.88 6.53
CA VAL A 223 0.07 -28.56 6.97
C VAL A 223 -0.20 -29.82 6.12
N PHE A 224 0.09 -29.80 4.82
CA PHE A 224 -0.09 -30.99 3.97
C PHE A 224 1.01 -32.05 4.17
N MET A 225 2.21 -31.64 4.56
CA MET A 225 3.38 -32.52 4.64
C MET A 225 3.63 -33.14 6.02
N TYR A 226 3.31 -32.43 7.10
CA TYR A 226 3.69 -32.82 8.47
C TYR A 226 2.56 -33.48 9.25
N GLU A 227 2.92 -34.08 10.39
CA GLU A 227 1.98 -34.78 11.26
C GLU A 227 0.92 -33.80 11.80
N ARG A 228 -0.36 -34.09 11.51
CA ARG A 228 -1.52 -33.27 11.87
C ARG A 228 -2.30 -33.84 13.06
N GLY A 229 -2.04 -35.10 13.45
CA GLY A 229 -2.89 -35.86 14.35
C GLY A 229 -4.30 -35.99 13.77
N GLY A 230 -5.29 -35.47 14.49
CA GLY A 230 -6.69 -35.41 14.05
C GLY A 230 -7.21 -34.00 13.77
N GLN A 231 -6.33 -32.98 13.74
CA GLN A 231 -6.76 -31.60 13.50
C GLN A 231 -7.30 -31.43 12.08
N THR A 232 -8.44 -30.76 11.96
CA THR A 232 -9.04 -30.36 10.68
C THR A 232 -9.51 -28.91 10.78
N MET A 233 -9.83 -28.30 9.64
CA MET A 233 -10.49 -27.01 9.66
C MET A 233 -11.87 -27.11 10.29
N SER A 234 -12.27 -26.10 11.05
CA SER A 234 -13.62 -26.05 11.60
C SER A 234 -14.65 -25.85 10.49
N LYS A 235 -15.89 -26.34 10.70
CA LYS A 235 -16.98 -26.11 9.74
C LYS A 235 -17.21 -24.61 9.49
N ALA A 236 -17.11 -23.80 10.55
CA ALA A 236 -17.19 -22.35 10.45
C ALA A 236 -16.04 -21.76 9.64
N GLY A 237 -14.80 -22.24 9.85
CA GLY A 237 -13.63 -21.84 9.06
C GLY A 237 -13.76 -22.19 7.59
N VAL A 238 -14.26 -23.39 7.25
CA VAL A 238 -14.53 -23.80 5.87
C VAL A 238 -15.59 -22.91 5.22
N ILE A 239 -16.73 -22.68 5.90
CA ILE A 239 -17.79 -21.81 5.39
C ILE A 239 -17.25 -20.40 5.14
N LEU A 240 -16.54 -19.82 6.12
CA LEU A 240 -15.96 -18.49 5.98
C LEU A 240 -14.97 -18.43 4.82
N LEU A 241 -14.04 -19.40 4.72
CA LEU A 241 -13.06 -19.46 3.64
C LEU A 241 -13.75 -19.55 2.27
N SER A 242 -14.75 -20.42 2.13
CA SER A 242 -15.52 -20.56 0.89
C SER A 242 -16.25 -19.26 0.54
N THR A 243 -16.88 -18.60 1.51
CA THR A 243 -17.54 -17.30 1.31
C THR A 243 -16.55 -16.23 0.84
N LEU A 244 -15.36 -16.16 1.45
CA LEU A 244 -14.33 -15.19 1.07
C LEU A 244 -13.80 -15.44 -0.35
N ILE A 245 -13.58 -16.70 -0.73
CA ILE A 245 -13.13 -17.07 -2.08
C ILE A 245 -14.21 -16.72 -3.12
N ILE A 246 -15.48 -17.03 -2.84
CA ILE A 246 -16.60 -16.67 -3.72
C ILE A 246 -16.71 -15.15 -3.84
N ALA A 247 -16.63 -14.42 -2.72
CA ALA A 247 -16.66 -12.95 -2.73
C ALA A 247 -15.53 -12.36 -3.58
N LEU A 248 -14.30 -12.89 -3.45
CA LEU A 248 -13.16 -12.46 -4.28
C LEU A 248 -13.41 -12.72 -5.77
N GLY A 249 -13.97 -13.88 -6.11
CA GLY A 249 -14.36 -14.21 -7.49
C GLY A 249 -15.42 -13.25 -8.05
N LEU A 250 -16.43 -12.89 -7.24
CA LEU A 250 -17.47 -11.93 -7.61
C LEU A 250 -16.90 -10.52 -7.77
N ILE A 251 -16.04 -10.06 -6.86
CA ILE A 251 -15.37 -8.75 -6.96
C ILE A 251 -14.57 -8.66 -8.25
N LEU A 252 -13.77 -9.68 -8.56
CA LEU A 252 -12.98 -9.72 -9.80
C LEU A 252 -13.89 -9.74 -11.03
N ALA A 253 -14.94 -10.55 -11.04
CA ALA A 253 -15.89 -10.60 -12.15
C ALA A 253 -16.57 -9.24 -12.37
N SER A 254 -17.03 -8.58 -11.31
CA SER A 254 -17.62 -7.24 -11.39
C SER A 254 -16.65 -6.18 -11.90
N ALA A 255 -15.36 -6.26 -11.53
CA ALA A 255 -14.32 -5.37 -12.03
C ALA A 255 -14.08 -5.56 -13.53
N LEU A 256 -13.97 -6.83 -13.97
CA LEU A 256 -13.76 -7.21 -15.36
C LEU A 256 -14.96 -6.84 -16.26
N LEU A 257 -16.17 -6.91 -15.71
CA LEU A 257 -17.41 -6.50 -16.39
C LEU A 257 -17.68 -4.99 -16.30
N HIS A 258 -16.75 -4.20 -15.75
CA HIS A 258 -16.88 -2.76 -15.56
C HIS A 258 -18.13 -2.33 -14.74
N ILE A 259 -18.66 -3.22 -13.89
CA ILE A 259 -19.77 -2.94 -12.98
C ILE A 259 -19.28 -2.07 -11.81
N ILE A 260 -18.05 -2.32 -11.34
CA ILE A 260 -17.38 -1.54 -10.31
C ILE A 260 -16.04 -1.01 -10.85
N ALA A 261 -15.56 0.11 -10.33
CA ALA A 261 -14.24 0.60 -10.67
C ALA A 261 -13.15 -0.27 -10.03
N TRP A 262 -12.00 -0.38 -10.68
CA TRP A 262 -10.86 -1.15 -10.16
C TRP A 262 -10.42 -0.70 -8.77
N LEU A 263 -10.46 0.61 -8.49
CA LEU A 263 -10.17 1.16 -7.17
C LEU A 263 -11.12 0.60 -6.09
N ASP A 264 -12.42 0.47 -6.40
CA ASP A 264 -13.40 -0.10 -5.47
C ASP A 264 -13.14 -1.59 -5.22
N SER A 265 -12.75 -2.33 -6.26
CA SER A 265 -12.35 -3.74 -6.14
C SER A 265 -11.17 -3.91 -5.19
N LEU A 266 -10.18 -3.01 -5.25
CA LEU A 266 -9.04 -3.01 -4.36
C LEU A 266 -9.47 -2.72 -2.91
N TYR A 267 -10.35 -1.73 -2.67
CA TYR A 267 -10.88 -1.49 -1.33
C TYR A 267 -11.64 -2.70 -0.77
N TYR A 268 -12.42 -3.40 -1.59
CA TYR A 268 -13.04 -4.64 -1.11
C TYR A 268 -12.01 -5.73 -0.73
N CYS A 269 -10.89 -5.82 -1.46
CA CYS A 269 -9.78 -6.71 -1.09
C CYS A 269 -9.15 -6.31 0.26
N SER A 270 -8.99 -5.00 0.51
CA SER A 270 -8.44 -4.50 1.76
C SER A 270 -9.38 -4.77 2.95
N TYR A 271 -10.70 -4.63 2.75
CA TYR A 271 -11.70 -5.03 3.74
C TYR A 271 -11.75 -6.53 4.00
N ILE A 272 -11.60 -7.38 2.98
CA ILE A 272 -11.46 -8.83 3.18
C ILE A 272 -10.25 -9.13 4.08
N LYS A 273 -9.11 -8.46 3.87
CA LYS A 273 -7.94 -8.60 4.74
C LYS A 273 -8.24 -8.20 6.19
N LEU A 274 -9.00 -7.12 6.41
CA LEU A 274 -9.43 -6.73 7.76
C LEU A 274 -10.32 -7.80 8.40
N VAL A 275 -11.34 -8.29 7.69
CA VAL A 275 -12.22 -9.38 8.18
C VAL A 275 -11.42 -10.63 8.53
N VAL A 276 -10.50 -11.04 7.67
CA VAL A 276 -9.57 -12.14 7.93
C VAL A 276 -8.77 -11.89 9.20
N THR A 277 -8.28 -10.67 9.41
CA THR A 277 -7.47 -10.32 10.59
C THR A 277 -8.27 -10.47 11.87
N VAL A 278 -9.52 -10.02 11.91
CA VAL A 278 -10.39 -10.22 13.08
C VAL A 278 -10.69 -11.69 13.31
N THR A 279 -11.03 -12.43 12.25
CA THR A 279 -11.57 -13.79 12.36
C THR A 279 -10.50 -14.85 12.57
N LYS A 280 -9.31 -14.72 11.97
CA LYS A 280 -8.25 -15.73 12.00
C LYS A 280 -7.70 -16.00 13.41
N TYR A 281 -7.62 -14.96 14.26
CA TYR A 281 -7.03 -15.10 15.60
C TYR A 281 -7.97 -15.81 16.58
N ILE A 282 -9.29 -15.79 16.32
CA ILE A 282 -10.31 -16.40 17.20
C ILE A 282 -10.10 -17.92 17.32
N PRO A 283 -9.97 -18.71 16.22
CA PRO A 283 -9.68 -20.14 16.31
C PRO A 283 -8.45 -20.48 17.14
N GLN A 284 -7.36 -19.72 16.99
CA GLN A 284 -6.14 -19.99 17.76
C GLN A 284 -6.32 -19.67 19.25
N ALA A 285 -6.98 -18.55 19.58
CA ALA A 285 -7.28 -18.20 20.96
C ALA A 285 -8.19 -19.24 21.62
N PHE A 286 -9.19 -19.74 20.88
CA PHE A 286 -10.07 -20.81 21.34
C PHE A 286 -9.36 -22.15 21.48
N LEU A 287 -8.45 -22.49 20.57
CA LEU A 287 -7.63 -23.70 20.64
C LEU A 287 -6.76 -23.70 21.90
N ASN A 288 -6.06 -22.59 22.17
CA ASN A 288 -5.29 -22.42 23.41
C ASN A 288 -6.18 -22.58 24.65
N TYR A 289 -7.40 -22.01 24.61
CA TYR A 289 -8.37 -22.13 25.70
C TYR A 289 -8.84 -23.57 25.93
N THR A 290 -8.98 -24.35 24.86
CA THR A 290 -9.46 -25.73 24.92
C THR A 290 -8.36 -26.67 25.41
N LEU A 291 -7.15 -26.51 24.89
CA LEU A 291 -5.98 -27.29 25.28
C LEU A 291 -5.42 -26.90 26.65
N LYS A 292 -5.81 -25.73 27.19
CA LYS A 292 -5.23 -25.14 28.40
C LYS A 292 -3.69 -25.08 28.35
N SER A 293 -3.17 -24.86 27.15
CA SER A 293 -1.76 -24.85 26.82
C SER A 293 -1.53 -24.00 25.58
N THR A 294 -0.33 -23.43 25.46
CA THR A 294 0.14 -22.71 24.27
C THR A 294 1.22 -23.48 23.51
N ILE A 295 1.46 -24.76 23.86
CA ILE A 295 2.47 -25.59 23.20
C ILE A 295 2.13 -25.69 21.70
N GLY A 296 3.08 -25.28 20.86
CA GLY A 296 2.96 -25.30 19.40
C GLY A 296 2.46 -24.01 18.76
N TRP A 297 2.16 -22.98 19.54
CA TRP A 297 1.94 -21.61 19.07
C TRP A 297 3.14 -20.73 19.40
N SER A 298 3.73 -20.10 18.38
CA SER A 298 4.96 -19.32 18.59
C SER A 298 4.70 -17.98 19.31
N ILE A 299 5.01 -17.92 20.60
CA ILE A 299 4.89 -16.68 21.39
C ILE A 299 5.90 -15.61 20.96
N GLY A 300 7.06 -16.01 20.45
CA GLY A 300 8.00 -15.07 19.84
C GLY A 300 7.36 -14.31 18.69
N ALA A 301 6.59 -15.00 17.84
CA ALA A 301 5.83 -14.35 16.77
C ALA A 301 4.79 -13.35 17.31
N VAL A 302 4.10 -13.67 18.42
CA VAL A 302 3.14 -12.75 19.07
C VAL A 302 3.83 -11.49 19.61
N LEU A 303 5.02 -11.62 20.21
CA LEU A 303 5.78 -10.46 20.71
C LEU A 303 6.25 -9.57 19.56
N CYS A 304 6.74 -10.17 18.47
CA CYS A 304 7.07 -9.43 17.25
C CYS A 304 5.82 -8.75 16.66
N ASP A 305 4.68 -9.45 16.59
CA ASP A 305 3.42 -8.88 16.09
C ASP A 305 2.96 -7.69 16.95
N THR A 306 3.14 -7.76 18.27
CA THR A 306 2.86 -6.66 19.20
C THR A 306 3.73 -5.44 18.88
N CYS A 307 5.05 -5.63 18.76
CA CYS A 307 5.98 -4.54 18.45
C CYS A 307 5.70 -3.92 17.08
N GLY A 308 5.50 -4.75 16.05
CA GLY A 308 5.15 -4.27 14.71
C GLY A 308 3.82 -3.51 14.68
N SER A 309 2.82 -3.97 15.44
CA SER A 309 1.52 -3.31 15.53
C SER A 309 1.59 -1.93 16.20
N VAL A 310 2.34 -1.80 17.29
CA VAL A 310 2.56 -0.49 17.95
C VAL A 310 3.26 0.49 17.00
N LEU A 311 4.34 0.04 16.35
CA LEU A 311 5.11 0.88 15.44
C LEU A 311 4.32 1.27 14.18
N SER A 312 3.48 0.37 13.65
CA SER A 312 2.61 0.65 12.50
C SER A 312 1.54 1.68 12.82
N VAL A 313 0.88 1.57 13.99
CA VAL A 313 -0.08 2.57 14.46
C VAL A 313 0.60 3.92 14.69
N LEU A 314 1.79 3.91 15.32
CA LEU A 314 2.58 5.12 15.54
C LEU A 314 2.96 5.80 14.22
N GLN A 315 3.42 5.05 13.22
CA GLN A 315 3.71 5.61 11.90
C GLN A 315 2.49 6.32 11.32
N MET A 316 1.33 5.67 11.32
CA MET A 316 0.11 6.26 10.73
C MET A 316 -0.25 7.57 11.41
N ILE A 317 -0.22 7.62 12.74
CA ILE A 317 -0.48 8.85 13.51
C ILE A 317 0.52 9.96 13.15
N VAL A 318 1.82 9.63 13.05
CA VAL A 318 2.86 10.60 12.71
C VAL A 318 2.67 11.15 11.30
N ILE A 319 2.34 10.30 10.31
CA ILE A 319 2.09 10.74 8.93
C ILE A 319 0.89 11.68 8.87
N SER A 320 -0.23 11.30 9.47
CA SER A 320 -1.46 12.10 9.41
C SER A 320 -1.31 13.42 10.15
N TYR A 321 -0.58 13.44 11.27
CA TYR A 321 -0.24 14.68 11.95
C TYR A 321 0.66 15.56 11.08
N ASN A 322 1.75 15.01 10.54
CA ASN A 322 2.75 15.76 9.78
C ASN A 322 2.23 16.33 8.45
N ARG A 323 1.17 15.73 7.89
CA ARG A 323 0.59 16.10 6.58
C ARG A 323 -0.85 16.63 6.66
N ASN A 324 -1.40 16.75 7.87
CA ASN A 324 -2.82 17.02 8.11
C ASN A 324 -3.78 16.09 7.34
N ASP A 325 -3.35 14.84 7.11
CA ASP A 325 -4.03 13.86 6.26
C ASP A 325 -4.66 12.75 7.12
N TRP A 326 -5.64 13.13 7.94
CA TRP A 326 -6.43 12.19 8.75
C TRP A 326 -7.41 11.38 7.91
N VAL A 327 -7.78 11.91 6.74
CA VAL A 327 -8.64 11.22 5.78
C VAL A 327 -7.96 9.97 5.26
N SER A 328 -6.64 9.95 5.05
CA SER A 328 -5.94 8.73 4.67
C SER A 328 -5.94 7.62 5.74
N ILE A 329 -6.02 7.95 7.03
CA ILE A 329 -6.22 6.94 8.09
C ILE A 329 -7.65 6.37 8.04
N MET A 330 -8.65 7.24 7.87
CA MET A 330 -10.06 6.86 7.99
C MET A 330 -10.66 6.34 6.68
N GLY A 331 -10.09 6.74 5.54
CA GLY A 331 -10.54 6.43 4.18
C GLY A 331 -10.04 5.10 3.65
N ASP A 332 -8.86 4.64 4.09
CA ASP A 332 -8.42 3.24 3.96
C ASP A 332 -7.92 2.72 5.31
N PRO A 333 -8.84 2.28 6.19
CA PRO A 333 -8.52 1.90 7.56
C PRO A 333 -7.74 0.59 7.65
N THR A 334 -7.34 -0.02 6.53
CA THR A 334 -6.75 -1.36 6.53
C THR A 334 -5.45 -1.40 7.31
N LYS A 335 -4.50 -0.50 7.03
CA LYS A 335 -3.21 -0.50 7.72
C LYS A 335 -3.32 -0.15 9.21
N PHE A 336 -4.06 0.92 9.53
CA PHE A 336 -4.30 1.32 10.91
C PHE A 336 -5.08 0.24 11.68
N GLY A 337 -6.16 -0.26 11.08
CA GLY A 337 -7.00 -1.32 11.62
C GLY A 337 -6.25 -2.64 11.83
N LEU A 338 -5.35 -3.01 10.90
CA LEU A 338 -4.47 -4.18 11.06
C LEU A 338 -3.65 -4.08 12.35
N GLY A 339 -3.01 -2.93 12.59
CA GLY A 339 -2.21 -2.70 13.79
C GLY A 339 -3.06 -2.75 15.07
N VAL A 340 -4.17 -2.01 15.12
CA VAL A 340 -5.05 -1.96 16.30
C VAL A 340 -5.67 -3.33 16.62
N LEU A 341 -6.22 -4.02 15.62
CA LEU A 341 -6.85 -5.32 15.81
C LEU A 341 -5.83 -6.37 16.22
N SER A 342 -4.63 -6.37 15.62
CA SER A 342 -3.56 -7.27 16.02
C SER A 342 -3.14 -7.05 17.46
N LEU A 343 -2.98 -5.79 17.89
CA LEU A 343 -2.70 -5.42 19.29
C LEU A 343 -3.72 -6.01 20.27
N CYS A 344 -5.02 -5.91 19.97
CA CYS A 344 -6.08 -6.47 20.81
C CYS A 344 -5.92 -7.99 21.00
N PHE A 345 -5.65 -8.74 19.91
CA PHE A 345 -5.46 -10.18 20.00
C PHE A 345 -4.12 -10.56 20.64
N CYS A 346 -3.06 -9.79 20.42
CA CYS A 346 -1.78 -9.98 21.10
C CYS A 346 -1.94 -9.93 22.62
N VAL A 347 -2.72 -8.97 23.15
CA VAL A 347 -3.04 -8.91 24.58
C VAL A 347 -3.69 -10.21 25.06
N ILE A 348 -4.62 -10.79 24.28
CA ILE A 348 -5.27 -12.07 24.61
C ILE A 348 -4.23 -13.20 24.67
N PHE A 349 -3.38 -13.33 23.64
CA PHE A 349 -2.39 -14.41 23.57
C PHE A 349 -1.31 -14.30 24.66
N LEU A 350 -0.84 -13.09 24.95
CA LEU A 350 0.13 -12.86 26.02
C LEU A 350 -0.48 -13.19 27.39
N ASN A 351 -1.74 -12.85 27.64
CA ASN A 351 -2.44 -13.26 28.85
C ASN A 351 -2.61 -14.78 28.94
N GLN A 352 -2.99 -15.44 27.84
CA GLN A 352 -3.07 -16.90 27.79
C GLN A 352 -1.74 -17.56 28.14
N HIS A 353 -0.63 -17.07 27.58
CA HIS A 353 0.68 -17.68 27.78
C HIS A 353 1.33 -17.37 29.14
N TYR A 354 1.37 -16.10 29.54
CA TYR A 354 2.12 -15.67 30.72
C TYR A 354 1.32 -15.75 32.02
N VAL A 355 -0.02 -15.65 31.94
CA VAL A 355 -0.90 -15.63 33.12
C VAL A 355 -1.65 -16.96 33.26
N LEU A 356 -2.49 -17.31 32.29
CA LEU A 356 -3.44 -18.43 32.44
C LEU A 356 -2.79 -19.80 32.34
N TYR A 357 -1.88 -20.01 31.38
CA TYR A 357 -1.28 -21.32 31.08
C TYR A 357 0.21 -21.37 31.41
N ARG A 358 0.66 -20.57 32.39
CA ARG A 358 2.08 -20.44 32.78
C ARG A 358 2.76 -21.79 33.07
N HIS A 359 2.01 -22.76 33.59
CA HIS A 359 2.53 -24.07 34.02
C HIS A 359 2.44 -25.16 32.93
N ASN A 360 1.76 -24.89 31.82
CA ASN A 360 1.55 -25.83 30.70
C ASN A 360 2.07 -25.24 29.38
N LYS A 361 3.33 -24.77 29.40
CA LYS A 361 3.96 -24.01 28.31
C LYS A 361 4.64 -24.86 27.26
#